data_AF-A0A0S9QMA7-F1
#
_entry.id   AF-A0A0S9QMA7-F1
#
_cell.length_a   1.000
_cell.length_b   1.000
_cell.length_c   1.000
_cell.angle_alpha   90.00
_cell.angle_beta   90.00
_cell.angle_gamma   90.00
#
_symmetry.space_group_name_H-M   'P 1'
#
loop_
_entity.id
_entity.type
_entity.pdbx_description
1 polymer ?
#
loop_
_entity_poly.entity_id
_entity_poly.type
_entity_poly.pdbx_seq_one_letter_code
_entity_poly.pdbx_strand_id
1 'polypeptide(L)'
;MADLIAKLTAWALSLRPVRVWFHYLERRGPMLSDSITYRSLFSVFAGVLLGFSFASVWLADNPAAWQSLIDAVDAAIPGLLGTGDDGLIDVSTIEAPAGLTIAGIIALVGLVGAAIGAIGSLRVALRTLADKVHDDVFWIWVILRNFLLAVAIGGGFVLSAGATFIGTTFVGAVLDLLGITHTGVADFATRSVSIVVVFLLDMAIVAVAFVSLSGVKTHPGSLWSGAVIGAIGLTVLQQLSSLFVAGAGSNPLLASFASLIALLLWLNLSAQVILLASTWIIVSERQRVDRVRERFGSPTFALRRVRQAEDAVRVATEELEHARADAEREKLAAQKHQST
;
A
#
# COMPACT_ATOMS: atom_id res chain seq x y z
N MET A 1 -31.45 -25.34 -19.30
CA MET A 1 -30.89 -24.73 -18.07
C MET A 1 -29.36 -24.77 -18.06
N ALA A 2 -28.73 -25.94 -18.27
CA ALA A 2 -27.26 -26.08 -18.29
C ALA A 2 -26.53 -25.19 -19.32
N ASP A 3 -27.04 -25.05 -20.54
CA ASP A 3 -26.44 -24.19 -21.57
C ASP A 3 -26.49 -22.69 -21.23
N LEU A 4 -27.55 -22.28 -20.51
CA LEU A 4 -27.73 -20.90 -20.04
C LEU A 4 -26.77 -20.58 -18.89
N ILE A 5 -26.58 -21.53 -17.97
CA ILE A 5 -25.57 -21.46 -16.90
C ILE A 5 -24.17 -21.37 -17.52
N ALA A 6 -23.85 -22.22 -18.50
CA ALA A 6 -22.54 -22.21 -19.16
C ALA A 6 -22.25 -20.86 -19.84
N LYS A 7 -23.22 -20.29 -20.56
CA LYS A 7 -23.10 -18.96 -21.20
C LYS A 7 -22.95 -17.85 -20.17
N LEU A 8 -23.71 -17.88 -19.07
CA LEU A 8 -23.58 -16.91 -17.98
C LEU A 8 -22.20 -17.01 -17.30
N THR A 9 -21.70 -18.22 -17.05
CA THR A 9 -20.36 -18.41 -16.47
C THR A 9 -19.26 -17.90 -17.40
N ALA A 10 -19.35 -18.20 -18.71
CA ALA A 10 -18.38 -17.71 -19.69
C ALA A 10 -18.43 -16.19 -19.81
N TRP A 11 -19.62 -15.60 -19.79
CA TRP A 11 -19.78 -14.15 -19.77
C TRP A 11 -19.17 -13.52 -18.51
N ALA A 12 -19.45 -14.07 -17.33
CA ALA A 12 -18.89 -13.59 -16.06
C ALA A 12 -17.35 -13.68 -16.06
N LEU A 13 -16.78 -14.79 -16.51
CA LEU A 13 -15.33 -14.98 -16.64
C LEU A 13 -14.70 -14.08 -17.72
N SER A 14 -15.49 -13.57 -18.67
CA SER A 14 -15.04 -12.58 -19.65
C SER A 14 -14.92 -11.16 -19.06
N LEU A 15 -15.50 -10.89 -17.88
CA LEU A 15 -15.38 -9.61 -17.20
C LEU A 15 -14.02 -9.48 -16.50
N ARG A 16 -13.37 -8.33 -16.67
CA ARG A 16 -12.08 -8.02 -16.00
C ARG A 16 -12.16 -8.11 -14.49
N PRO A 17 -13.14 -7.48 -13.79
CA PRO A 17 -13.22 -7.53 -12.34
C PRO A 17 -13.28 -8.97 -11.80
N VAL A 18 -14.03 -9.84 -12.47
CA VAL A 18 -14.16 -11.26 -12.10
C VAL A 18 -12.82 -11.98 -12.25
N ARG A 19 -12.09 -11.76 -13.36
CA ARG A 19 -10.75 -12.35 -13.54
C ARG A 19 -9.74 -11.83 -12.51
N VAL A 20 -9.79 -10.54 -12.19
CA VAL A 20 -8.93 -9.91 -11.17
C VAL A 20 -9.20 -10.54 -9.80
N TRP A 21 -10.47 -10.67 -9.42
CA TRP A 21 -10.87 -11.32 -8.18
C TRP A 21 -10.40 -12.77 -8.09
N PHE A 22 -10.64 -13.58 -9.14
CA PHE A 22 -10.19 -14.96 -9.14
C PHE A 22 -8.67 -15.09 -9.15
N HIS A 23 -7.95 -14.26 -9.91
CA HIS A 23 -6.48 -14.26 -9.89
C HIS A 23 -5.94 -13.93 -8.50
N TYR A 24 -6.53 -12.94 -7.82
CA TYR A 24 -6.19 -12.58 -6.45
C TYR A 24 -6.43 -13.75 -5.48
N LEU A 25 -7.57 -14.43 -5.56
CA LEU A 25 -7.87 -15.60 -4.72
C LEU A 25 -6.97 -16.80 -5.01
N GLU A 26 -6.74 -17.11 -6.29
CA GLU A 26 -5.92 -18.23 -6.77
C GLU A 26 -4.46 -18.12 -6.32
N ARG A 27 -3.96 -16.91 -6.14
CA ARG A 27 -2.62 -16.61 -5.63
C ARG A 27 -2.57 -16.33 -4.13
N ARG A 28 -3.64 -16.67 -3.40
CA ARG A 28 -3.75 -16.52 -1.93
C ARG A 28 -3.61 -15.07 -1.48
N GLY A 29 -4.14 -14.13 -2.27
CA GLY A 29 -4.13 -12.70 -2.00
C GLY A 29 -4.50 -12.30 -0.56
N PRO A 30 -5.58 -12.83 0.04
CA PRO A 30 -5.94 -12.52 1.43
C PRO A 30 -4.84 -12.92 2.45
N MET A 31 -4.24 -14.10 2.28
CA MET A 31 -3.15 -14.56 3.13
C MET A 31 -1.89 -13.69 2.95
N LEU A 32 -1.65 -13.18 1.73
CA LEU A 32 -0.56 -12.24 1.47
C LEU A 32 -0.78 -10.90 2.18
N SER A 33 -2.01 -10.35 2.16
CA SER A 33 -2.34 -9.13 2.92
C SER A 33 -2.14 -9.29 4.41
N ASP A 34 -2.40 -10.45 4.99
CA ASP A 34 -2.18 -10.69 6.43
C ASP A 34 -0.71 -10.52 6.81
N SER A 35 0.21 -11.02 5.97
CA SER A 35 1.65 -10.87 6.18
C SER A 35 2.10 -9.40 6.10
N ILE A 36 1.54 -8.63 5.16
CA ILE A 36 1.82 -7.20 5.00
C ILE A 36 1.29 -6.44 6.22
N THR A 37 0.07 -6.77 6.67
CA THR A 37 -0.59 -6.15 7.82
C THR A 37 0.28 -6.27 9.07
N TYR A 38 0.73 -7.49 9.37
CA TYR A 38 1.56 -7.74 10.54
C TYR A 38 2.85 -6.90 10.53
N ARG A 39 3.58 -6.88 9.41
CA ARG A 39 4.82 -6.07 9.31
C ARG A 39 4.55 -4.56 9.32
N SER A 40 3.47 -4.13 8.67
CA SER A 40 3.08 -2.72 8.62
C SER A 40 2.67 -2.22 10.00
N LEU A 41 2.00 -3.04 10.82
CA LEU A 41 1.61 -2.67 12.18
C LEU A 41 2.82 -2.24 13.02
N PHE A 42 3.87 -3.06 13.08
CA PHE A 42 5.10 -2.70 13.81
C PHE A 42 5.79 -1.47 13.21
N SER A 43 5.83 -1.37 11.89
CA SER A 43 6.41 -0.22 11.20
C SER A 43 5.66 1.07 11.51
N VAL A 44 4.33 1.03 11.58
CA VAL A 44 3.48 2.18 11.88
C VAL A 44 3.66 2.59 13.35
N PHE A 45 3.59 1.66 14.30
CA PHE A 45 3.82 1.98 15.70
C PHE A 45 5.20 2.60 15.95
N ALA A 46 6.26 1.95 15.43
CA ALA A 46 7.61 2.48 15.55
C ALA A 46 7.77 3.82 14.82
N GLY A 47 7.09 3.98 13.68
CA GLY A 47 7.13 5.18 12.85
C GLY A 47 6.44 6.37 13.48
N VAL A 48 5.26 6.16 14.09
CA VAL A 48 4.56 7.18 14.86
C VAL A 48 5.39 7.57 16.07
N LEU A 49 5.82 6.61 16.90
CA LEU A 49 6.56 6.92 18.11
C LEU A 49 7.80 7.75 17.81
N LEU A 50 8.66 7.29 16.91
CA LEU A 50 9.89 8.02 16.59
C LEU A 50 9.64 9.27 15.76
N GLY A 51 8.71 9.20 14.80
CA GLY A 51 8.36 10.34 13.95
C GLY A 51 7.85 11.52 14.76
N PHE A 52 6.92 11.27 15.69
CA PHE A 52 6.41 12.30 16.59
C PHE A 52 7.43 12.72 17.65
N SER A 53 8.30 11.83 18.13
CA SER A 53 9.43 12.22 18.98
C SER A 53 10.41 13.17 18.28
N PHE A 54 10.70 12.98 16.99
CA PHE A 54 11.54 13.93 16.24
C PHE A 54 10.77 15.21 15.91
N ALA A 55 9.49 15.09 15.55
CA ALA A 55 8.65 16.22 15.24
C ALA A 55 8.43 17.12 16.46
N SER A 56 8.33 16.57 17.68
CA SER A 56 8.10 17.37 18.89
C SER A 56 9.29 18.28 19.21
N VAL A 57 10.51 17.93 18.77
CA VAL A 57 11.70 18.78 18.87
C VAL A 57 11.67 19.89 17.82
N TRP A 58 11.34 19.56 16.57
CA TRP A 58 11.42 20.49 15.44
C TRP A 58 10.20 21.41 15.29
N LEU A 59 9.02 20.94 15.70
CA LEU A 59 7.75 21.64 15.58
C LEU A 59 7.27 22.20 16.94
N ALA A 60 8.10 22.15 17.99
CA ALA A 60 7.77 22.67 19.33
C ALA A 60 7.21 24.11 19.28
N ASP A 61 7.81 24.95 18.44
CA ASP A 61 7.46 26.37 18.30
C ASP A 61 6.39 26.65 17.23
N ASN A 62 5.86 25.61 16.56
CA ASN A 62 4.86 25.77 15.50
C ASN A 62 3.65 24.84 15.68
N PRO A 63 2.67 25.24 16.52
CA PRO A 63 1.46 24.46 16.79
C PRO A 63 0.62 24.16 15.54
N ALA A 64 0.63 25.07 14.55
CA ALA A 64 -0.12 24.87 13.31
C ALA A 64 0.48 23.75 12.44
N ALA A 65 1.82 23.69 12.35
CA ALA A 65 2.51 22.60 11.67
C ALA A 65 2.33 21.27 12.42
N TRP A 66 2.31 21.30 13.76
CA TRP A 66 2.07 20.12 14.59
C TRP A 66 0.68 19.53 14.35
N GLN A 67 -0.35 20.38 14.37
CA GLN A 67 -1.72 19.93 14.08
C GLN A 67 -1.84 19.40 12.64
N SER A 68 -1.21 20.06 11.66
CA SER A 68 -1.23 19.59 10.27
C SER A 68 -0.57 18.22 10.09
N LEU A 69 0.46 17.92 10.88
CA LEU A 69 1.10 16.60 10.89
C LEU A 69 0.16 15.54 11.49
N ILE A 70 -0.52 15.85 12.60
CA ILE A 70 -1.53 14.97 13.22
C ILE A 70 -2.65 14.70 12.22
N ASP A 71 -3.21 15.75 11.61
CA ASP A 71 -4.32 15.65 10.67
C ASP A 71 -3.94 14.82 9.43
N ALA A 72 -2.70 14.96 8.94
CA ALA A 72 -2.22 14.18 7.80
C ALA A 72 -2.04 12.69 8.12
N VAL A 73 -1.57 12.37 9.33
CA VAL A 73 -1.42 10.98 9.78
C VAL A 73 -2.79 10.35 10.05
N ASP A 74 -3.72 11.08 10.69
CA ASP A 74 -5.07 10.58 10.94
C ASP A 74 -5.87 10.41 9.64
N ALA A 75 -5.67 11.30 8.65
CA ALA A 75 -6.25 11.12 7.32
C ALA A 75 -5.73 9.86 6.61
N ALA A 76 -4.46 9.50 6.82
CA ALA A 76 -3.84 8.31 6.24
C ALA A 76 -4.21 7.02 6.99
N ILE A 77 -4.33 7.09 8.32
CA ILE A 77 -4.61 5.98 9.22
C ILE A 77 -5.58 6.45 10.31
N PRO A 78 -6.89 6.36 10.05
CA PRO A 78 -7.89 6.90 10.97
C PRO A 78 -7.89 6.17 12.31
N GLY A 79 -7.95 6.91 13.41
CA GLY A 79 -8.02 6.37 14.78
C GLY A 79 -6.69 5.85 15.34
N LEU A 80 -5.58 6.12 14.64
CA LEU A 80 -4.24 5.83 15.13
C LEU A 80 -3.79 6.85 16.19
N LEU A 81 -4.10 8.12 15.96
CA LEU A 81 -3.75 9.23 16.84
C LEU A 81 -5.02 9.75 17.51
N GLY A 82 -4.91 10.17 18.77
CA GLY A 82 -6.01 10.82 19.48
C GLY A 82 -5.51 11.68 20.63
N THR A 83 -6.40 12.50 21.18
CA THR A 83 -6.19 13.27 22.40
C THR A 83 -6.97 12.61 23.54
N GLY A 84 -6.28 12.01 24.52
CA GLY A 84 -6.90 11.21 25.57
C GLY A 84 -7.28 9.79 25.11
N ASP A 85 -8.49 9.32 25.47
CA ASP A 85 -8.95 7.93 25.22
C ASP A 85 -9.41 7.67 23.76
N ASP A 86 -9.39 8.68 22.88
CA ASP A 86 -10.01 8.62 21.55
C ASP A 86 -9.09 8.02 20.46
N GLY A 87 -7.82 7.73 20.77
CA GLY A 87 -6.86 7.15 19.82
C GLY A 87 -5.92 6.11 20.43
N LEU A 88 -5.26 5.31 19.58
CA LEU A 88 -4.29 4.30 20.02
C LEU A 88 -3.05 4.88 20.68
N ILE A 89 -2.60 6.03 20.18
CA ILE A 89 -1.38 6.70 20.61
C ILE A 89 -1.76 8.14 20.97
N ASP A 90 -1.62 8.47 22.26
CA ASP A 90 -1.79 9.84 22.73
C ASP A 90 -0.54 10.66 22.42
N VAL A 91 -0.63 11.47 21.37
CA VAL A 91 0.46 12.29 20.86
C VAL A 91 0.85 13.40 21.86
N SER A 92 -0.05 13.80 22.77
CA SER A 92 0.23 14.81 23.79
C SER A 92 1.18 14.30 24.89
N THR A 93 1.30 12.99 25.03
CA THR A 93 2.22 12.33 25.98
C THR A 93 3.61 12.05 25.38
N ILE A 94 3.78 12.28 24.07
CA ILE A 94 5.06 12.08 23.39
C ILE A 94 5.97 13.27 23.66
N GLU A 95 6.78 13.14 24.71
CA GLU A 95 7.76 14.16 25.08
C GLU A 95 8.93 14.24 24.09
N ALA A 96 9.50 15.44 23.96
CA ALA A 96 10.72 15.68 23.21
C ALA A 96 11.87 14.82 23.80
N PRO A 97 12.56 14.01 22.99
CA PRO A 97 13.72 13.28 23.46
C PRO A 97 14.78 14.25 24.00
N ALA A 98 15.31 13.98 25.19
CA ALA A 98 16.41 14.74 25.78
C ALA A 98 17.73 14.65 24.95
N GLY A 99 17.76 13.86 23.88
CA GLY A 99 18.87 13.71 22.94
C GLY A 99 18.84 12.36 22.20
N LEU A 100 19.86 12.09 21.38
CA LEU A 100 20.10 10.77 20.78
C LEU A 100 20.60 9.79 21.85
N THR A 101 19.68 9.14 22.56
CA THR A 101 20.02 8.09 23.53
C THR A 101 20.31 6.78 22.82
N ILE A 102 21.02 5.86 23.50
CA ILE A 102 21.24 4.48 23.00
C ILE A 102 19.89 3.81 22.70
N ALA A 103 18.88 4.05 23.55
CA ALA A 103 17.52 3.58 23.32
C ALA A 103 16.91 4.16 22.04
N GLY A 104 17.11 5.46 21.76
CA GLY A 104 16.67 6.10 20.52
C GLY A 104 17.34 5.52 19.27
N ILE A 105 18.64 5.20 19.33
CA ILE A 105 19.36 4.54 18.23
C ILE A 105 18.81 3.14 18.00
N ILE A 106 18.63 2.35 19.06
CA ILE A 106 18.07 0.99 18.96
C ILE A 106 16.65 1.03 18.38
N ALA A 107 15.82 1.98 18.84
CA ALA A 107 14.48 2.19 18.31
C ALA A 107 14.51 2.57 16.83
N LEU A 108 15.41 3.47 16.41
CA LEU A 108 15.57 3.87 15.01
C LEU A 108 15.96 2.69 14.12
N VAL A 109 16.92 1.87 14.56
CA VAL A 109 17.31 0.64 13.85
C VAL A 109 16.12 -0.33 13.76
N GLY A 110 15.36 -0.47 14.84
CA GLY A 110 14.13 -1.28 14.88
C GLY A 110 13.07 -0.79 13.89
N LEU A 111 12.81 0.52 13.83
CA LEU A 111 11.90 1.15 12.87
C LEU A 111 12.35 0.91 11.43
N VAL A 112 13.62 1.18 11.13
CA VAL A 112 14.16 0.97 9.78
C VAL A 112 14.01 -0.50 9.38
N GLY A 113 14.33 -1.44 10.28
CA GLY A 113 14.11 -2.87 10.06
C GLY A 113 12.64 -3.23 9.83
N ALA A 114 11.72 -2.67 10.62
CA ALA A 114 10.29 -2.89 10.48
C ALA A 114 9.74 -2.34 9.15
N ALA A 115 10.14 -1.14 8.76
CA ALA A 115 9.73 -0.50 7.52
C ALA A 115 10.25 -1.25 6.29
N ILE A 116 11.55 -1.64 6.30
CA ILE A 116 12.14 -2.49 5.25
C ILE A 116 11.39 -3.83 5.18
N GLY A 117 11.04 -4.41 6.33
CA GLY A 117 10.26 -5.64 6.42
C GLY A 117 8.85 -5.50 5.83
N ALA A 118 8.14 -4.41 6.12
CA ALA A 118 6.81 -4.13 5.58
C ALA A 118 6.83 -4.00 4.06
N ILE A 119 7.78 -3.23 3.52
CA ILE A 119 7.95 -3.11 2.06
C ILE A 119 8.41 -4.44 1.45
N GLY A 120 9.26 -5.20 2.15
CA GLY A 120 9.67 -6.55 1.76
C GLY A 120 8.47 -7.49 1.62
N SER A 121 7.56 -7.52 2.59
CA SER A 121 6.33 -8.31 2.53
C SER A 121 5.43 -7.89 1.37
N LEU A 122 5.26 -6.57 1.14
CA LEU A 122 4.50 -6.08 0.00
C LEU A 122 5.14 -6.48 -1.32
N ARG A 123 6.47 -6.41 -1.42
CA ARG A 123 7.22 -6.84 -2.60
C ARG A 123 7.00 -8.31 -2.92
N VAL A 124 7.17 -9.17 -1.92
CA VAL A 124 6.95 -10.61 -2.07
C VAL A 124 5.52 -10.86 -2.53
N ALA A 125 4.52 -10.25 -1.89
CA ALA A 125 3.13 -10.40 -2.29
C ALA A 125 2.85 -9.97 -3.74
N LEU A 126 3.36 -8.79 -4.16
CA LEU A 126 3.18 -8.28 -5.52
C LEU A 126 3.85 -9.19 -6.56
N ARG A 127 5.01 -9.74 -6.22
CA ARG A 127 5.73 -10.68 -7.07
C ARG A 127 5.06 -12.04 -7.17
N THR A 128 4.51 -12.55 -6.06
CA THR A 128 3.68 -13.76 -6.06
C THR A 128 2.45 -13.57 -6.93
N LEU A 129 1.79 -12.41 -6.86
CA LEU A 129 0.65 -12.08 -7.75
C LEU A 129 1.09 -11.96 -9.22
N ALA A 130 2.29 -11.45 -9.47
CA ALA A 130 2.84 -11.26 -10.81
C ALA A 130 3.42 -12.54 -11.44
N ASP A 131 3.52 -13.64 -10.70
CA ASP A 131 4.27 -14.85 -11.08
C ASP A 131 5.76 -14.56 -11.36
N LYS A 132 6.35 -13.66 -10.55
CA LYS A 132 7.77 -13.26 -10.63
C LYS A 132 8.50 -13.71 -9.37
N VAL A 133 8.83 -14.99 -9.28
CA VAL A 133 9.38 -15.62 -8.08
C VAL A 133 10.84 -15.22 -7.81
N HIS A 134 11.61 -14.89 -8.85
CA HIS A 134 13.05 -14.63 -8.74
C HIS A 134 13.43 -13.16 -8.56
N ASP A 135 14.54 -12.95 -7.84
CA ASP A 135 15.19 -11.66 -7.63
C ASP A 135 16.66 -11.79 -8.07
N ASP A 136 16.98 -11.42 -9.31
CA ASP A 136 18.34 -11.53 -9.87
C ASP A 136 19.32 -10.48 -9.27
N VAL A 137 18.93 -9.84 -8.15
CA VAL A 137 19.65 -8.70 -7.58
C VAL A 137 20.21 -9.09 -6.22
N PHE A 138 21.48 -8.76 -6.00
CA PHE A 138 22.16 -8.98 -4.73
C PHE A 138 21.33 -8.44 -3.55
N TRP A 139 21.23 -9.24 -2.49
CA TRP A 139 20.36 -8.99 -1.32
C TRP A 139 20.50 -7.58 -0.72
N ILE A 140 21.70 -7.00 -0.72
CA ILE A 140 21.94 -5.65 -0.18
C ILE A 140 21.19 -4.57 -1.00
N TRP A 141 21.16 -4.68 -2.32
CA TRP A 141 20.44 -3.73 -3.18
C TRP A 141 18.92 -3.84 -2.98
N VAL A 142 18.43 -5.04 -2.70
CA VAL A 142 17.02 -5.29 -2.36
C VAL A 142 16.65 -4.53 -1.08
N ILE A 143 17.48 -4.64 -0.04
CA ILE A 143 17.30 -3.91 1.22
C ILE A 143 17.35 -2.39 1.00
N LEU A 144 18.37 -1.90 0.30
CA LEU A 144 18.54 -0.47 0.07
C LEU A 144 17.35 0.12 -0.71
N ARG A 145 16.85 -0.58 -1.72
CA ARG A 145 15.67 -0.16 -2.47
C ARG A 145 14.40 -0.16 -1.62
N ASN A 146 14.22 -1.16 -0.74
CA ASN A 146 13.11 -1.17 0.22
C ASN A 146 13.19 0.02 1.17
N PHE A 147 14.39 0.32 1.68
CA PHE A 147 14.62 1.46 2.55
C PHE A 147 14.31 2.78 1.85
N LEU A 148 14.84 3.00 0.65
CA LEU A 148 14.57 4.21 -0.14
C LEU A 148 13.09 4.37 -0.45
N LEU A 149 12.38 3.27 -0.74
CA LEU A 149 10.94 3.31 -0.96
C LEU A 149 10.17 3.68 0.32
N ALA A 150 10.60 3.17 1.48
CA ALA A 150 10.00 3.52 2.77
C ALA A 150 10.19 5.00 3.09
N VAL A 151 11.40 5.51 2.87
CA VAL A 151 11.70 6.94 3.01
C VAL A 151 10.89 7.78 2.02
N ALA A 152 10.74 7.34 0.77
CA ALA A 152 9.96 8.06 -0.23
C ALA A 152 8.47 8.11 0.12
N ILE A 153 7.89 7.01 0.63
CA ILE A 153 6.51 6.98 1.10
C ILE A 153 6.34 7.89 2.33
N GLY A 154 7.22 7.78 3.32
CA GLY A 154 7.19 8.64 4.51
C GLY A 154 7.34 10.13 4.16
N GLY A 155 8.30 10.47 3.30
CA GLY A 155 8.46 11.83 2.78
C GLY A 155 7.26 12.31 1.97
N GLY A 156 6.61 11.42 1.22
CA GLY A 156 5.36 11.70 0.51
C GLY A 156 4.23 12.13 1.45
N PHE A 157 4.08 11.47 2.61
CA PHE A 157 3.12 11.89 3.63
C PHE A 157 3.44 13.28 4.21
N VAL A 158 4.72 13.57 4.49
CA VAL A 158 5.15 14.90 4.96
C VAL A 158 4.87 15.98 3.92
N LEU A 159 5.18 15.71 2.64
CA LEU A 159 4.88 16.64 1.54
C LEU A 159 3.38 16.84 1.37
N SER A 160 2.58 15.78 1.54
CA SER A 160 1.12 15.85 1.50
C SER A 160 0.55 16.70 2.64
N ALA A 161 1.10 16.58 3.85
CA ALA A 161 0.73 17.42 4.99
C ALA A 161 1.01 18.91 4.69
N GLY A 162 2.20 19.21 4.16
CA GLY A 162 2.58 20.56 3.75
C GLY A 162 1.70 21.10 2.62
N ALA A 163 1.39 20.28 1.60
CA ALA A 163 0.50 20.66 0.51
C ALA A 163 -0.93 20.93 1.00
N THR A 164 -1.41 20.15 1.96
CA THR A 164 -2.73 20.34 2.59
C THR A 164 -2.76 21.65 3.40
N PHE A 165 -1.73 21.92 4.20
CA PHE A 165 -1.60 23.16 4.96
C PHE A 165 -1.58 24.40 4.05
N ILE A 166 -0.76 24.37 2.99
CA ILE A 166 -0.70 25.47 2.01
C ILE A 166 -2.03 25.61 1.26
N GLY A 167 -2.62 24.50 0.83
CA GLY A 167 -3.88 24.48 0.08
C GLY A 167 -5.04 25.05 0.88
N THR A 168 -5.19 24.64 2.13
CA THR A 168 -6.24 25.15 3.03
C THR A 168 -6.05 26.64 3.34
N THR A 169 -4.80 27.08 3.59
CA THR A 169 -4.48 28.51 3.80
C THR A 169 -4.80 29.35 2.56
N PHE A 170 -4.44 28.86 1.37
CA PHE A 170 -4.71 29.55 0.11
C PHE A 170 -6.21 29.66 -0.18
N VAL A 171 -6.96 28.57 0.04
CA VAL A 171 -8.43 28.57 -0.09
C VAL A 171 -9.04 29.59 0.86
N GLY A 172 -8.60 29.64 2.13
CA GLY A 172 -9.04 30.65 3.09
C GLY A 172 -8.78 32.07 2.59
N ALA A 173 -7.55 32.37 2.15
CA ALA A 173 -7.18 33.72 1.66
C ALA A 173 -8.00 34.16 0.43
N VAL A 174 -8.30 33.24 -0.50
CA VAL A 174 -9.12 33.54 -1.68
C VAL A 174 -10.58 33.78 -1.30
N LEU A 175 -11.12 32.98 -0.38
CA LEU A 175 -12.50 33.14 0.10
C LEU A 175 -12.69 34.45 0.87
N ASP A 176 -11.71 34.81 1.70
CA ASP A 176 -11.68 36.09 2.41
C ASP A 176 -11.62 37.28 1.44
N LEU A 177 -10.81 37.18 0.38
CA LEU A 177 -10.71 38.21 -0.66
C LEU A 177 -12.03 38.38 -1.43
N LEU A 178 -12.79 37.30 -1.61
CA LEU A 178 -14.11 37.31 -2.24
C LEU A 178 -15.23 37.72 -1.28
N GLY A 179 -14.92 38.00 -0.01
CA GLY A 179 -15.89 38.35 1.02
C GLY A 179 -16.83 37.21 1.41
N ILE A 180 -16.46 35.96 1.09
CA ILE A 180 -17.25 34.77 1.37
C ILE A 180 -16.82 34.23 2.74
N THR A 181 -17.27 34.90 3.80
CA THR A 181 -17.06 34.43 5.17
C THR A 181 -18.23 33.52 5.59
N HIS A 182 -17.92 32.31 6.06
CA HIS A 182 -18.87 31.38 6.70
C HIS A 182 -20.07 30.91 5.85
N THR A 183 -19.81 30.40 4.65
CA THR A 183 -20.82 29.63 3.90
C THR A 183 -20.37 28.18 3.76
N GLY A 184 -21.30 27.21 3.70
CA GLY A 184 -20.96 25.80 3.48
C GLY A 184 -20.15 25.51 2.21
N VAL A 185 -20.03 26.51 1.32
CA VAL A 185 -19.15 26.49 0.14
C VAL A 185 -17.66 26.53 0.54
N ALA A 186 -17.30 27.30 1.57
CA ALA A 186 -15.93 27.38 2.09
C ALA A 186 -15.47 26.04 2.68
N ASP A 187 -16.32 25.43 3.51
CA ASP A 187 -16.06 24.12 4.10
C ASP A 187 -16.00 23.02 3.03
N PHE A 188 -16.90 23.08 2.04
CA PHE A 188 -16.90 22.14 0.91
C PHE A 188 -15.63 22.27 0.06
N ALA A 189 -15.18 23.48 -0.23
CA ALA A 189 -13.97 23.72 -1.02
C ALA A 189 -12.73 23.20 -0.31
N THR A 190 -12.57 23.54 0.98
CA THR A 190 -11.43 23.08 1.80
C THR A 190 -11.40 21.56 1.92
N ARG A 191 -12.56 20.94 2.19
CA ARG A 191 -12.68 19.47 2.26
C ARG A 191 -12.40 18.79 0.92
N SER A 192 -12.83 19.39 -0.18
CA SER A 192 -12.56 18.87 -1.53
C SER A 192 -11.07 18.88 -1.85
N VAL A 193 -10.34 19.94 -1.48
CA VAL A 193 -8.88 20.01 -1.66
C VAL A 193 -8.19 18.90 -0.87
N SER A 194 -8.52 18.71 0.40
CA SER A 194 -7.93 17.63 1.21
C SER A 194 -8.19 16.25 0.62
N ILE A 195 -9.43 15.97 0.19
CA ILE A 195 -9.78 14.69 -0.44
C ILE A 195 -8.99 14.48 -1.74
N VAL A 196 -8.86 15.50 -2.58
CA VAL A 196 -8.11 15.41 -3.83
C VAL A 196 -6.62 15.18 -3.57
N VAL A 197 -6.02 15.88 -2.60
CA VAL A 197 -4.61 15.70 -2.24
C VAL A 197 -4.35 14.26 -1.75
N VAL A 198 -5.18 13.76 -0.82
CA VAL A 198 -5.07 12.39 -0.30
C VAL A 198 -5.28 11.37 -1.42
N PHE A 199 -6.28 11.57 -2.28
CA PHE A 199 -6.53 10.70 -3.43
C PHE A 199 -5.33 10.62 -4.38
N LEU A 200 -4.70 11.75 -4.69
CA LEU A 200 -3.51 11.80 -5.55
C LEU A 200 -2.31 11.12 -4.88
N LEU A 201 -2.15 11.29 -3.56
CA LEU A 201 -1.13 10.60 -2.79
C LEU A 201 -1.34 9.08 -2.83
N ASP A 202 -2.56 8.60 -2.54
CA ASP A 202 -2.91 7.18 -2.59
C ASP A 202 -2.66 6.58 -3.98
N MET A 203 -3.06 7.32 -5.03
CA MET A 203 -2.80 6.93 -6.42
C MET A 203 -1.30 6.81 -6.69
N ALA A 204 -0.50 7.78 -6.24
CA ALA A 204 0.95 7.78 -6.40
C ALA A 204 1.59 6.62 -5.63
N ILE A 205 1.16 6.36 -4.38
CA ILE A 205 1.66 5.26 -3.55
C ILE A 205 1.39 3.92 -4.24
N VAL A 206 0.16 3.68 -4.72
CA VAL A 206 -0.17 2.44 -5.43
C VAL A 206 0.67 2.28 -6.70
N ALA A 207 0.82 3.34 -7.49
CA ALA A 207 1.61 3.30 -8.73
C ALA A 207 3.10 3.04 -8.44
N VAL A 208 3.68 3.77 -7.49
CA VAL A 208 5.09 3.68 -7.10
C VAL A 208 5.39 2.34 -6.46
N ALA A 209 4.52 1.84 -5.57
CA ALA A 209 4.64 0.51 -4.99
C ALA A 209 4.62 -0.57 -6.08
N PHE A 210 3.68 -0.49 -7.02
CA PHE A 210 3.59 -1.47 -8.10
C PHE A 210 4.83 -1.46 -9.00
N VAL A 211 5.22 -0.30 -9.53
CA VAL A 211 6.37 -0.18 -10.46
C VAL A 211 7.67 -0.56 -9.77
N SER A 212 7.82 -0.21 -8.49
CA SER A 212 9.06 -0.46 -7.76
C SER A 212 9.20 -1.91 -7.30
N LEU A 213 8.10 -2.59 -7.00
CA LEU A 213 8.14 -3.85 -6.27
C LEU A 213 7.69 -5.06 -7.10
N SER A 214 6.79 -4.89 -8.07
CA SER A 214 6.21 -6.02 -8.83
C SER A 214 7.22 -6.75 -9.73
N GLY A 215 8.26 -6.06 -10.19
CA GLY A 215 9.18 -6.61 -11.20
C GLY A 215 8.56 -6.75 -12.60
N VAL A 216 7.37 -6.20 -12.84
CA VAL A 216 6.67 -6.26 -14.13
C VAL A 216 6.83 -4.94 -14.89
N LYS A 217 7.31 -5.02 -16.14
CA LYS A 217 7.26 -3.89 -17.07
C LYS A 217 5.82 -3.70 -17.53
N THR A 218 5.22 -2.55 -17.23
CA THR A 218 3.82 -2.27 -17.54
C THR A 218 3.66 -1.06 -18.44
N HIS A 219 2.62 -1.09 -19.25
CA HIS A 219 2.23 0.08 -20.04
C HIS A 219 1.57 1.14 -19.13
N PRO A 220 1.83 2.45 -19.32
CA PRO A 220 1.28 3.50 -18.46
C PRO A 220 -0.25 3.45 -18.32
N GLY A 221 -0.98 3.10 -19.39
CA GLY A 221 -2.44 2.97 -19.33
C GLY A 221 -2.92 1.86 -18.38
N SER A 222 -2.22 0.73 -18.33
CA SER A 222 -2.53 -0.37 -17.40
C SER A 222 -2.24 0.07 -15.96
N LEU A 223 -1.08 0.71 -15.75
CA LEU A 223 -0.64 1.22 -14.45
C LEU A 223 -1.62 2.23 -13.86
N TRP A 224 -1.93 3.29 -14.60
CA TRP A 224 -2.83 4.34 -14.12
C TRP A 224 -4.26 3.82 -13.90
N SER A 225 -4.74 2.91 -14.74
CA SER A 225 -6.08 2.33 -14.54
C SER A 225 -6.20 1.59 -13.19
N GLY A 226 -5.17 0.84 -12.79
CA GLY A 226 -5.17 0.17 -11.50
C GLY A 226 -4.83 1.09 -10.34
N ALA A 227 -3.93 2.05 -10.53
CA ALA A 227 -3.61 3.06 -9.52
C ALA A 227 -4.83 3.89 -9.13
N VAL A 228 -5.64 4.32 -10.10
CA VAL A 228 -6.91 5.02 -9.85
C VAL A 228 -7.90 4.14 -9.10
N ILE A 229 -8.05 2.87 -9.47
CA ILE A 229 -8.92 1.93 -8.75
C ILE A 229 -8.44 1.73 -7.31
N GLY A 230 -7.13 1.61 -7.11
CA GLY A 230 -6.52 1.52 -5.79
C GLY A 230 -6.79 2.77 -4.94
N ALA A 231 -6.58 3.96 -5.52
CA ALA A 231 -6.87 5.23 -4.86
C ALA A 231 -8.35 5.35 -4.48
N ILE A 232 -9.28 5.03 -5.39
CA ILE A 232 -10.72 5.01 -5.09
C ILE A 232 -11.00 4.04 -3.94
N GLY A 233 -10.43 2.84 -3.96
CA GLY A 233 -10.61 1.85 -2.91
C GLY A 233 -10.10 2.33 -1.55
N LEU A 234 -8.92 2.95 -1.51
CA LEU A 234 -8.33 3.50 -0.29
C LEU A 234 -9.14 4.67 0.23
N THR A 235 -9.55 5.61 -0.63
CA THR A 235 -10.41 6.73 -0.23
C THR A 235 -11.76 6.26 0.29
N VAL A 236 -12.42 5.29 -0.37
CA VAL A 236 -13.66 4.69 0.14
C VAL A 236 -13.43 4.06 1.50
N LEU A 237 -12.32 3.34 1.67
CA LEU A 237 -11.97 2.76 2.95
C LEU A 237 -11.80 3.85 4.01
N GLN A 238 -11.11 4.96 3.73
CA GLN A 238 -10.90 6.10 4.65
C GLN A 238 -12.24 6.62 5.17
N GLN A 239 -13.19 6.82 4.26
CA GLN A 239 -14.54 7.28 4.60
C GLN A 239 -15.27 6.27 5.49
N LEU A 240 -15.16 4.96 5.19
CA LEU A 240 -15.79 3.90 6.00
C LEU A 240 -15.13 3.73 7.38
N SER A 241 -13.82 3.98 7.49
CA SER A 241 -13.09 3.87 8.76
C SER A 241 -13.57 4.90 9.77
N SER A 242 -13.86 6.14 9.33
CA SER A 242 -14.45 7.15 10.20
C SER A 242 -15.78 6.70 10.83
N LEU A 243 -16.57 5.91 10.10
CA LEU A 243 -17.82 5.34 10.61
C LEU A 243 -17.58 4.17 11.58
N PHE A 244 -16.51 3.39 11.36
CA PHE A 244 -16.16 2.27 12.22
C PHE A 244 -15.66 2.74 13.59
N VAL A 245 -14.77 3.74 13.62
CA VAL A 245 -14.26 4.33 14.86
C VAL A 245 -15.41 4.92 15.69
N ALA A 246 -16.31 5.67 15.05
CA ALA A 246 -17.51 6.21 15.70
C ALA A 246 -18.44 5.11 16.27
N GLY A 247 -18.55 3.97 15.58
CA GLY A 247 -19.38 2.84 16.03
C GLY A 247 -18.75 2.04 17.17
N ALA A 248 -17.44 1.84 17.16
CA ALA A 248 -16.73 1.00 18.13
C ALA A 248 -16.69 1.61 19.55
N GLY A 249 -16.72 2.95 19.66
CA GLY A 249 -16.81 3.66 20.94
C GLY A 249 -18.11 3.42 21.71
N SER A 250 -19.16 2.88 21.06
CA SER A 250 -20.46 2.61 21.70
C SER A 250 -20.51 1.33 22.56
N ASN A 251 -19.48 0.47 22.48
CA ASN A 251 -19.42 -0.78 23.24
C ASN A 251 -18.25 -0.78 24.24
N PRO A 252 -18.52 -0.73 25.56
CA PRO A 252 -17.49 -0.65 26.60
C PRO A 252 -16.46 -1.80 26.59
N LEU A 253 -16.84 -2.98 26.09
CA LEU A 253 -15.92 -4.13 25.97
C LEU A 253 -14.98 -4.00 24.77
N LEU A 254 -15.40 -3.28 23.73
CA LEU A 254 -14.59 -3.02 22.55
C LEU A 254 -13.75 -1.76 22.72
N ALA A 255 -14.19 -0.76 23.48
CA ALA A 255 -13.53 0.56 23.57
C ALA A 255 -12.01 0.49 23.80
N SER A 256 -11.51 -0.36 24.71
CA SER A 256 -10.08 -0.49 25.00
C SER A 256 -9.25 -1.21 23.91
N PHE A 257 -9.89 -2.00 23.05
CA PHE A 257 -9.25 -2.71 21.93
C PHE A 257 -9.70 -2.19 20.57
N ALA A 258 -10.68 -1.30 20.53
CA ALA A 258 -11.40 -0.86 19.34
C ALA A 258 -10.45 -0.20 18.37
N SER A 259 -9.59 0.67 18.88
CA SER A 259 -8.60 1.40 18.11
C SER A 259 -7.52 0.46 17.54
N LEU A 260 -7.11 -0.58 18.29
CA LEU A 260 -6.17 -1.62 17.80
C LEU A 260 -6.81 -2.48 16.70
N ILE A 261 -8.04 -2.92 16.91
CA ILE A 261 -8.80 -3.71 15.92
C ILE A 261 -9.08 -2.87 14.68
N ALA A 262 -9.47 -1.61 14.84
CA ALA A 262 -9.69 -0.66 13.75
C ALA A 262 -8.42 -0.48 12.93
N LEU A 263 -7.27 -0.25 13.58
CA LEU A 263 -5.97 -0.15 12.91
C LEU A 263 -5.60 -1.44 12.17
N LEU A 264 -5.81 -2.60 12.79
CA LEU A 264 -5.51 -3.89 12.16
C LEU A 264 -6.38 -4.12 10.92
N LEU A 265 -7.69 -3.87 11.03
CA LEU A 265 -8.63 -3.96 9.93
C LEU A 265 -8.31 -2.94 8.84
N TRP A 266 -7.98 -1.71 9.22
CA TRP A 266 -7.56 -0.63 8.33
C TRP A 266 -6.36 -1.06 7.49
N LEU A 267 -5.28 -1.49 8.15
CA LEU A 267 -4.06 -1.94 7.48
C LEU A 267 -4.31 -3.17 6.60
N ASN A 268 -5.12 -4.11 7.07
CA ASN A 268 -5.43 -5.31 6.30
C ASN A 268 -6.25 -5.00 5.05
N LEU A 269 -7.34 -4.25 5.19
CA LEU A 269 -8.18 -3.86 4.07
C LEU A 269 -7.41 -2.96 3.08
N SER A 270 -6.56 -2.05 3.58
CA SER A 270 -5.67 -1.25 2.73
C SER A 270 -4.71 -2.13 1.93
N ALA A 271 -4.07 -3.11 2.57
CA ALA A 271 -3.23 -4.08 1.89
C ALA A 271 -4.02 -4.88 0.84
N GLN A 272 -5.23 -5.33 1.15
CA GLN A 272 -6.11 -6.01 0.19
C GLN A 272 -6.43 -5.12 -1.01
N VAL A 273 -6.78 -3.85 -0.80
CA VAL A 273 -7.05 -2.88 -1.88
C VAL A 273 -5.82 -2.69 -2.76
N ILE A 274 -4.63 -2.50 -2.17
CA ILE A 274 -3.37 -2.34 -2.91
C ILE A 274 -3.07 -3.59 -3.74
N LEU A 275 -3.26 -4.78 -3.17
CA LEU A 275 -3.03 -6.05 -3.88
C LEU A 275 -4.07 -6.30 -4.98
N LEU A 276 -5.34 -5.94 -4.77
CA LEU A 276 -6.39 -6.03 -5.78
C LEU A 276 -6.15 -5.04 -6.93
N ALA A 277 -5.78 -3.80 -6.62
CA ALA A 277 -5.38 -2.80 -7.60
C ALA A 277 -4.16 -3.27 -8.41
N SER A 278 -3.17 -3.87 -7.74
CA SER A 278 -2.00 -4.45 -8.39
C SER A 278 -2.35 -5.63 -9.28
N THR A 279 -3.27 -6.49 -8.83
CA THR A 279 -3.81 -7.59 -9.63
C THR A 279 -4.55 -7.07 -10.85
N TRP A 280 -5.28 -5.95 -10.72
CA TRP A 280 -5.90 -5.26 -11.85
C TRP A 280 -4.87 -4.83 -12.89
N ILE A 281 -3.76 -4.22 -12.46
CA ILE A 281 -2.66 -3.83 -13.36
C ILE A 281 -2.11 -5.06 -14.08
N ILE A 282 -1.83 -6.15 -13.36
CA ILE A 282 -1.30 -7.40 -13.91
C ILE A 282 -2.23 -7.98 -14.97
N VAL A 283 -3.53 -8.15 -14.63
CA VAL A 283 -4.52 -8.71 -15.56
C VAL A 283 -4.76 -7.79 -16.75
N SER A 284 -4.74 -6.47 -16.54
CA SER A 284 -4.85 -5.49 -17.63
C SER A 284 -3.67 -5.60 -18.60
N GLU A 285 -2.44 -5.71 -18.09
CA GLU A 285 -1.26 -5.85 -18.92
C GLU A 285 -1.25 -7.19 -19.68
N ARG A 286 -1.58 -8.30 -19.01
CA ARG A 286 -1.72 -9.61 -19.67
C ARG A 286 -2.74 -9.56 -20.79
N GLN A 287 -3.88 -8.90 -20.59
CA GLN A 287 -4.90 -8.76 -21.62
C GLN A 287 -4.46 -7.84 -22.76
N ARG A 288 -3.58 -6.87 -22.50
CA ARG A 288 -3.00 -6.02 -23.55
C ARG A 288 -2.04 -6.81 -24.43
N VAL A 289 -1.21 -7.66 -23.83
CA VAL A 289 -0.25 -8.52 -24.53
C VAL A 289 -0.95 -9.63 -25.30
N ASP A 290 -1.92 -10.32 -24.69
CA ASP A 290 -2.66 -11.41 -25.31
C ASP A 290 -4.15 -11.36 -24.95
N ARG A 291 -4.89 -10.55 -25.70
CA ARG A 291 -6.32 -10.32 -25.48
C ARG A 291 -7.16 -11.58 -25.70
N VAL A 292 -6.79 -12.42 -26.66
CA VAL A 292 -7.60 -13.58 -27.07
C VAL A 292 -7.52 -14.65 -26.00
N ARG A 293 -6.30 -15.00 -25.57
CA ARG A 293 -6.08 -15.96 -24.48
C ARG A 293 -6.71 -15.48 -23.18
N GLU A 294 -6.57 -14.20 -22.83
CA GLU A 294 -7.10 -13.69 -21.57
C GLU A 294 -8.63 -13.59 -21.53
N ARG A 295 -9.27 -13.18 -22.62
CA ARG A 295 -10.73 -12.99 -22.64
C ARG A 295 -11.51 -14.25 -22.96
N PHE A 296 -10.97 -15.13 -23.80
CA PHE A 296 -11.69 -16.28 -24.35
C PHE A 296 -11.05 -17.63 -24.02
N GLY A 297 -9.83 -17.67 -23.47
CA GLY A 297 -9.10 -18.91 -23.21
C GLY A 297 -9.60 -19.73 -22.02
N SER A 298 -10.62 -19.29 -21.28
CA SER A 298 -11.13 -20.03 -20.11
C SER A 298 -12.64 -19.81 -19.91
N PRO A 299 -13.51 -20.34 -20.80
CA PRO A 299 -14.96 -20.16 -20.71
C PRO A 299 -15.61 -20.95 -19.54
N THR A 300 -14.89 -21.92 -18.97
CA THR A 300 -15.35 -22.74 -17.84
C THR A 300 -14.32 -22.77 -16.71
N PHE A 301 -14.77 -23.04 -15.48
CA PHE A 301 -13.88 -23.18 -14.32
C PHE A 301 -12.88 -24.34 -14.46
N ALA A 302 -13.27 -25.43 -15.13
CA ALA A 302 -12.37 -26.55 -15.41
C ALA A 302 -11.20 -26.11 -16.31
N LEU A 303 -11.49 -25.40 -17.40
CA LEU A 303 -10.45 -24.86 -18.29
C LEU A 303 -9.58 -23.81 -17.60
N ARG A 304 -10.16 -23.01 -16.69
CA ARG A 304 -9.40 -22.08 -15.86
C ARG A 304 -8.39 -22.79 -14.96
N ARG A 305 -8.78 -23.91 -14.33
CA ARG A 305 -7.87 -24.75 -13.53
C ARG A 305 -6.76 -25.37 -14.37
N VAL A 306 -7.07 -25.88 -15.57
CA VAL A 306 -6.06 -26.40 -16.51
C VAL A 306 -5.06 -25.30 -16.85
N ARG A 307 -5.55 -24.13 -17.24
CA ARG A 307 -4.69 -22.98 -17.56
C ARG A 307 -3.82 -22.54 -16.38
N GLN A 308 -4.36 -22.55 -15.17
CA GLN A 308 -3.59 -22.25 -13.95
C GLN A 308 -2.45 -23.26 -13.75
N ALA A 309 -2.70 -24.55 -14.01
CA ALA A 309 -1.68 -25.59 -13.95
C ALA A 309 -0.61 -25.38 -15.05
N GLU A 310 -1.01 -25.06 -16.27
CA GLU A 310 -0.09 -24.72 -17.37
C GLU A 310 0.78 -23.50 -17.04
N ASP A 311 0.19 -22.43 -16.52
CA ASP A 311 0.92 -21.23 -16.09
C ASP A 311 1.90 -21.56 -14.96
N ALA A 312 1.53 -22.43 -14.01
CA ALA A 312 2.43 -22.88 -12.94
C ALA A 312 3.61 -23.70 -13.47
N VAL A 313 3.37 -24.61 -14.42
CA VAL A 313 4.43 -25.38 -15.07
C VAL A 313 5.37 -24.47 -15.85
N ARG A 314 4.84 -23.50 -16.59
CA ARG A 314 5.67 -22.53 -17.31
C ARG A 314 6.58 -21.76 -16.35
N VAL A 315 6.02 -21.20 -15.27
CA VAL A 315 6.78 -20.44 -14.28
C VAL A 315 7.87 -21.30 -13.63
N ALA A 316 7.56 -22.55 -13.25
CA ALA A 316 8.55 -23.46 -12.69
C ALA A 316 9.64 -23.86 -13.70
N THR A 317 9.29 -23.97 -14.98
CA THR A 317 10.26 -24.26 -16.05
C THR A 317 11.19 -23.08 -16.29
N GLU A 318 10.65 -21.86 -16.38
CA GLU A 318 11.43 -20.63 -16.48
C GLU A 318 12.38 -20.49 -15.27
N GLU A 319 11.88 -20.74 -14.05
CA GLU A 319 12.69 -20.71 -12.83
C GLU A 319 13.83 -21.73 -12.86
N LEU A 320 13.57 -22.96 -13.33
CA LEU A 320 14.59 -24.00 -13.49
C LEU A 320 15.67 -23.60 -14.51
N GLU A 321 15.27 -22.99 -15.63
CA GLU A 321 16.20 -22.51 -16.65
C GLU A 321 17.10 -21.40 -16.11
N HIS A 322 16.54 -20.44 -15.38
CA HIS A 322 17.29 -19.38 -14.70
C HIS A 322 18.29 -19.96 -13.68
N ALA A 323 17.84 -20.87 -12.81
CA ALA A 323 18.70 -21.49 -11.80
C ALA A 323 19.87 -22.29 -12.44
N ARG A 324 19.62 -22.96 -13.57
CA ARG A 324 20.68 -23.65 -14.33
C ARG A 324 21.69 -22.68 -14.92
N ALA A 325 21.22 -21.58 -15.51
CA ALA A 325 22.10 -20.56 -16.09
C ALA A 325 23.01 -19.92 -15.03
N ASP A 326 22.49 -19.66 -13.83
CA ASP A 326 23.29 -19.09 -12.73
C ASP A 326 24.30 -20.11 -12.17
N ALA A 327 23.90 -21.37 -12.01
CA ALA A 327 24.82 -22.44 -11.61
C ALA A 327 25.95 -22.64 -12.63
N GLU A 328 25.69 -22.49 -13.93
CA GLU A 328 26.72 -22.53 -14.98
C GLU A 328 27.67 -21.33 -14.88
N ARG A 329 27.16 -20.13 -14.65
CA ARG A 329 27.98 -18.92 -14.46
C ARG A 329 28.92 -19.05 -13.27
N GLU A 330 28.45 -19.59 -12.16
CA GLU A 330 29.27 -19.84 -10.97
C GLU A 330 30.38 -20.85 -11.25
N LYS A 331 30.06 -21.96 -11.93
CA LYS A 331 31.06 -22.96 -12.33
C LYS A 331 32.15 -22.37 -13.24
N LEU A 332 31.75 -21.55 -14.22
CA LEU A 332 32.69 -20.88 -15.12
C LEU A 332 33.58 -19.87 -14.39
N ALA A 333 33.04 -19.15 -13.40
CA ALA A 333 33.82 -18.24 -12.56
C ALA A 333 34.84 -18.99 -11.69
N ALA A 334 34.44 -20.12 -11.09
CA ALA A 334 35.32 -20.96 -10.28
C ALA A 334 36.47 -21.58 -11.10
N GLN A 335 36.19 -22.02 -12.34
CA GLN A 335 37.22 -22.55 -13.24
C GLN A 335 38.25 -21.49 -13.64
N LYS A 336 37.82 -20.25 -13.92
CA LYS A 336 38.75 -19.14 -14.21
C LYS A 336 39.69 -18.88 -13.05
N HIS A 337 39.19 -18.90 -11.82
CA HIS A 337 40.02 -18.68 -10.62
C HIS A 337 41.05 -19.80 -10.36
N GLN A 338 40.80 -21.03 -10.81
CA GLN A 338 41.77 -22.13 -10.67
C GLN A 338 42.86 -22.12 -11.77
N SER A 339 42.65 -21.38 -12.86
CA SER A 339 43.58 -21.29 -14.00
C SER A 339 44.55 -20.10 -13.95
N THR A 340 44.41 -19.23 -12.97
CA THR A 340 45.28 -18.07 -12.65
C THR A 340 46.02 -18.31 -11.35
#